data_AF-A0AAC9KC37-F1
#
_entry.id   AF-A0AAC9KC37-F1
#
_cell.length_a   1.000
_cell.length_b   1.000
_cell.length_c   1.000
_cell.angle_alpha   90.00
_cell.angle_beta   90.00
_cell.angle_gamma   90.00
#
_symmetry.space_group_name_H-M   'P 1'
#
loop_
_entity.id
_entity.type
_entity.pdbx_description
1 polymer ?
#
loop_
_entity_poly.entity_id
_entity_poly.type
_entity_poly.pdbx_seq_one_letter_code
_entity_poly.pdbx_strand_id
1 'polypeptide(L)'
;MNWWQRRRGGQLGSASGRFFAWVIGGALPSALAADWLASTWDVNATMYACGSAAAVTEEIAGEWVKDVLDLPRDASFAFTTGCQLAHVTCLAAARNAVLASVGWDVERD
;
A
#
# COMPACT_ATOMS: atom_id res chain seq x y z
N MET A 1 -0.14 16.49 -37.98
CA MET A 1 -0.80 16.66 -36.66
C MET A 1 0.09 16.00 -35.63
N ASN A 2 0.82 16.79 -34.86
CA ASN A 2 2.00 16.34 -34.11
C ASN A 2 1.52 15.74 -32.79
N TRP A 3 2.21 14.72 -32.27
CA TRP A 3 1.78 13.96 -31.08
C TRP A 3 1.51 14.83 -29.83
N TRP A 4 2.21 15.95 -29.68
CA TRP A 4 1.97 16.95 -28.64
C TRP A 4 0.60 17.64 -28.73
N GLN A 5 0.05 17.80 -29.94
CA GLN A 5 -1.26 18.45 -30.14
C GLN A 5 -2.44 17.59 -29.68
N ARG A 6 -2.24 16.28 -29.43
CA ARG A 6 -3.30 15.35 -28.95
C ARG A 6 -3.50 15.33 -27.43
N ARG A 7 -2.62 15.93 -26.61
CA ARG A 7 -2.72 15.93 -25.13
C ARG A 7 -2.84 17.34 -24.53
N ARG A 8 -3.77 18.16 -25.03
CA ARG A 8 -3.97 19.56 -24.57
C ARG A 8 -4.58 19.73 -23.15
N GLY A 9 -4.30 18.83 -22.21
CA GLY A 9 -4.84 18.87 -20.85
C GLY A 9 -3.81 18.68 -19.73
N GLY A 10 -2.50 18.67 -20.04
CA GLY A 10 -1.44 18.45 -19.05
C GLY A 10 -1.39 17.03 -18.44
N GLN A 11 -2.42 16.21 -18.69
CA GLN A 11 -2.48 14.85 -18.18
C GLN A 11 -1.67 13.86 -19.00
N LEU A 12 -0.94 13.02 -18.29
CA LEU A 12 -0.32 11.83 -18.85
C LEU A 12 -1.44 10.84 -19.22
N GLY A 13 -1.49 10.41 -20.48
CA GLY A 13 -2.47 9.42 -20.94
C GLY A 13 -2.13 8.00 -20.49
N SER A 14 -1.82 7.80 -19.20
CA SER A 14 -1.35 6.51 -18.66
C SER A 14 -2.42 5.43 -18.68
N ALA A 15 -3.70 5.79 -18.58
CA ALA A 15 -4.82 4.86 -18.71
C ALA A 15 -5.08 4.38 -20.15
N SER A 16 -4.35 4.89 -21.15
CA SER A 16 -4.50 4.46 -22.54
C SER A 16 -3.86 3.09 -22.76
N GLY A 17 -4.53 2.19 -23.49
CA GLY A 17 -3.95 0.91 -23.95
C GLY A 17 -2.76 1.03 -24.94
N ARG A 18 -2.20 2.23 -25.09
CA ARG A 18 -1.01 2.55 -25.89
C ARG A 18 0.07 3.26 -25.07
N PHE A 19 0.01 3.16 -23.74
CA PHE A 19 0.99 3.71 -22.82
C PHE A 19 1.87 2.56 -22.31
N PHE A 20 3.16 2.60 -22.63
CA PHE A 20 4.11 1.51 -22.38
C PHE A 20 5.34 1.95 -21.55
N ALA A 21 5.23 3.05 -20.82
CA ALA A 21 6.34 3.62 -20.06
C ALA A 21 6.06 3.54 -18.55
N TRP A 22 7.13 3.44 -17.74
CA TRP A 22 7.07 3.30 -16.28
C TRP A 22 6.25 2.10 -15.78
N VAL A 23 6.16 1.96 -14.45
CA VAL A 23 5.27 1.03 -13.76
C VAL A 23 4.07 1.81 -13.28
N ILE A 24 3.19 2.18 -14.21
CA ILE A 24 1.94 2.90 -13.92
C ILE A 24 0.79 2.04 -14.43
N GLY A 25 0.07 1.43 -13.50
CA GLY A 25 -1.12 0.65 -13.79
C GLY A 25 -2.35 1.52 -14.09
N GLY A 26 -3.33 0.96 -14.79
CA GLY A 26 -4.67 1.51 -14.84
C GLY A 26 -5.46 1.19 -13.57
N ALA A 27 -6.51 1.95 -13.28
CA ALA A 27 -7.41 1.66 -12.17
C ALA A 27 -8.41 0.56 -12.53
N LEU A 28 -8.59 -0.43 -11.65
CA LEU A 28 -9.71 -1.36 -11.72
C LEU A 28 -11.00 -0.64 -11.30
N PRO A 29 -12.14 -0.85 -11.97
CA PRO A 29 -13.40 -0.20 -11.58
C PRO A 29 -13.81 -0.45 -10.12
N SER A 30 -13.54 -1.66 -9.59
CA SER A 30 -13.79 -2.00 -8.19
C SER A 30 -12.86 -1.25 -7.23
N ALA A 31 -11.58 -1.11 -7.56
CA ALA A 31 -10.63 -0.34 -6.75
C ALA A 31 -11.03 1.14 -6.70
N LEU A 32 -11.43 1.73 -7.84
CA LEU A 32 -11.91 3.10 -7.88
C LEU A 32 -13.19 3.31 -7.05
N ALA A 33 -14.13 2.36 -7.10
CA ALA A 33 -15.33 2.41 -6.28
C ALA A 33 -15.01 2.32 -4.77
N ALA A 34 -14.05 1.47 -4.39
CA ALA A 34 -13.57 1.38 -3.00
C ALA A 34 -12.90 2.70 -2.55
N ASP A 35 -12.08 3.32 -3.40
CA ASP A 35 -11.45 4.62 -3.10
C ASP A 35 -12.50 5.72 -2.90
N TRP A 36 -13.58 5.73 -3.68
CA TRP A 36 -14.70 6.65 -3.47
C TRP A 36 -15.38 6.42 -2.13
N LEU A 37 -15.65 5.17 -1.76
CA LEU A 37 -16.25 4.84 -0.47
C LEU A 37 -15.34 5.24 0.69
N ALA A 38 -14.05 4.91 0.62
CA ALA A 38 -13.07 5.26 1.64
C ALA A 38 -13.00 6.79 1.85
N SER A 39 -12.95 7.54 0.75
CA SER A 39 -12.93 9.01 0.78
C SER A 39 -14.24 9.60 1.30
N THR A 40 -15.37 8.98 0.98
CA THR A 40 -16.71 9.45 1.42
C THR A 40 -16.94 9.17 2.90
N TRP A 41 -16.43 8.05 3.42
CA TRP A 41 -16.59 7.67 4.82
C TRP A 41 -15.66 8.43 5.76
N ASP A 42 -14.51 8.88 5.26
CA ASP A 42 -13.54 9.74 5.96
C ASP A 42 -13.18 9.25 7.37
N VAL A 43 -12.84 7.96 7.49
CA VAL A 43 -12.44 7.34 8.75
C VAL A 43 -10.93 7.41 8.95
N ASN A 44 -10.49 7.69 10.17
CA ASN A 44 -9.07 7.68 10.51
C ASN A 44 -8.59 6.26 10.84
N ALA A 45 -7.79 5.67 9.95
CA ALA A 45 -7.26 4.31 10.06
C ALA A 45 -6.03 4.17 10.98
N THR A 46 -5.69 5.17 11.81
CA THR A 46 -4.48 5.13 12.67
C THR A 46 -4.57 4.07 13.77
N MET A 47 -5.76 3.83 14.33
CA MET A 47 -5.97 2.83 15.37
C MET A 47 -7.42 2.34 15.35
N TYR A 48 -7.65 1.13 15.86
CA TYR A 48 -8.97 0.50 15.88
C TYR A 48 -10.07 1.39 16.49
N ALA A 49 -9.76 2.12 17.57
CA ALA A 49 -10.71 3.02 18.23
C ALA A 49 -11.15 4.22 17.37
N CYS A 50 -10.34 4.64 16.41
CA CYS A 50 -10.63 5.78 15.52
C CYS A 50 -11.27 5.35 14.19
N GLY A 51 -11.20 4.07 13.84
CA GLY A 51 -11.61 3.57 12.52
C GLY A 51 -11.72 2.06 12.47
N SER A 52 -12.60 1.46 13.28
CA SER A 52 -12.77 0.00 13.37
C SER A 52 -13.13 -0.64 12.02
N ALA A 53 -13.93 0.04 11.20
CA ALA A 53 -14.26 -0.44 9.85
C ALA A 53 -13.03 -0.55 8.94
N ALA A 54 -12.12 0.43 8.99
CA ALA A 54 -10.88 0.40 8.22
C ALA A 54 -9.94 -0.71 8.74
N ALA A 55 -9.78 -0.83 10.06
CA ALA A 55 -8.94 -1.85 10.68
C ALA A 55 -9.39 -3.29 10.32
N VAL A 56 -10.70 -3.57 10.40
CA VAL A 56 -11.24 -4.90 10.03
C VAL A 56 -11.10 -5.16 8.53
N THR A 57 -11.29 -4.13 7.70
CA THR A 57 -11.11 -4.28 6.24
C THR A 57 -9.66 -4.58 5.88
N GLU A 58 -8.71 -3.90 6.52
CA GLU A 58 -7.27 -4.20 6.38
C GLU A 58 -6.96 -5.62 6.83
N GLU A 59 -7.54 -6.07 7.94
CA GLU A 59 -7.31 -7.43 8.45
C GLU A 59 -7.72 -8.51 7.44
N ILE A 60 -8.95 -8.41 6.93
CA ILE A 60 -9.49 -9.35 5.93
C ILE A 60 -8.66 -9.31 4.64
N ALA A 61 -8.33 -8.11 4.15
CA ALA A 61 -7.53 -7.97 2.94
C ALA A 61 -6.11 -8.54 3.14
N GLY A 62 -5.52 -8.37 4.32
CA GLY A 62 -4.23 -8.94 4.69
C GLY A 62 -4.25 -10.47 4.73
N GLU A 63 -5.31 -11.08 5.26
CA GLU A 63 -5.50 -12.54 5.22
C GLU A 63 -5.56 -13.06 3.78
N TRP A 64 -6.33 -12.41 2.90
CA TRP A 64 -6.39 -12.80 1.49
C TRP A 64 -5.04 -12.65 0.79
N VAL A 65 -4.27 -11.60 1.11
CA VAL A 65 -2.92 -11.42 0.57
C VAL A 65 -2.00 -12.54 1.05
N LYS A 66 -2.05 -12.91 2.33
CA LYS A 66 -1.27 -14.03 2.88
C LYS A 66 -1.63 -15.34 2.17
N ASP A 67 -2.91 -15.61 1.95
CA ASP A 67 -3.36 -16.82 1.26
C ASP A 67 -2.93 -16.84 -0.22
N VAL A 68 -3.08 -15.72 -0.96
CA VAL A 68 -2.71 -15.63 -2.39
C VAL A 68 -1.20 -15.74 -2.60
N LEU A 69 -0.40 -15.23 -1.67
CA LEU A 69 1.06 -15.25 -1.74
C LEU A 69 1.69 -16.47 -1.02
N ASP A 70 0.88 -17.34 -0.44
CA ASP A 70 1.30 -18.51 0.35
C ASP A 70 2.27 -18.14 1.50
N LEU A 71 1.95 -17.08 2.23
CA LEU A 71 2.73 -16.63 3.39
C LEU A 71 2.31 -17.35 4.68
N PRO A 72 3.20 -17.45 5.69
CA PRO A 72 2.83 -18.01 7.00
C PRO A 72 1.62 -17.31 7.59
N ARG A 73 0.66 -18.08 8.12
CA ARG A 73 -0.60 -17.53 8.65
C ARG A 73 -0.38 -16.61 9.86
N ASP A 74 0.66 -16.89 10.62
CA ASP A 74 1.14 -16.14 11.80
C ASP A 74 2.00 -14.92 11.43
N ALA A 75 2.31 -14.70 10.15
CA ALA A 75 3.00 -13.50 9.72
C ALA A 75 2.15 -12.25 9.98
N SER A 76 2.78 -11.25 10.62
CA SER A 76 2.24 -9.90 10.72
C SER A 76 2.26 -9.19 9.36
N PHE A 77 1.35 -8.23 9.19
CA PHE A 77 1.27 -7.40 7.98
C PHE A 77 0.80 -5.99 8.34
N ALA A 78 1.00 -5.05 7.41
CA ALA A 78 0.42 -3.71 7.43
C ALA A 78 0.42 -3.16 6.01
N PHE A 79 -0.61 -2.40 5.62
CA PHE A 79 -0.59 -1.65 4.38
C PHE A 79 0.07 -0.28 4.57
N THR A 80 0.92 0.11 3.62
CA THR A 80 1.60 1.40 3.63
C THR A 80 1.22 2.21 2.39
N THR A 81 1.35 3.53 2.47
CA THR A 81 1.15 4.44 1.34
C THR A 81 2.35 4.39 0.38
N GLY A 82 2.63 3.22 -0.17
CA GLY A 82 3.68 2.96 -1.15
C GLY A 82 4.84 2.10 -0.65
N CYS A 83 5.59 1.60 -1.62
CA CYS A 83 6.69 0.64 -1.43
C CYS A 83 7.86 1.21 -0.61
N GLN A 84 8.13 2.50 -0.71
CA GLN A 84 9.21 3.13 0.05
C GLN A 84 8.98 3.02 1.56
N LEU A 85 7.77 3.28 2.03
CA LEU A 85 7.45 3.13 3.45
C LEU A 85 7.46 1.66 3.87
N ALA A 86 6.96 0.75 3.02
CA ALA A 86 7.07 -0.69 3.28
C ALA A 86 8.54 -1.12 3.49
N HIS A 87 9.45 -0.69 2.61
CA HIS A 87 10.88 -0.98 2.75
C HIS A 87 11.47 -0.40 4.03
N VAL A 88 11.17 0.86 4.37
CA VAL A 88 11.65 1.48 5.61
C VAL A 88 11.17 0.67 6.83
N THR A 89 9.89 0.31 6.87
CA THR A 89 9.31 -0.48 7.97
C THR A 89 9.96 -1.86 8.07
N CYS A 90 10.08 -2.59 6.96
CA CYS A 90 10.70 -3.92 6.94
C CYS A 90 12.17 -3.88 7.35
N LEU A 91 12.94 -2.89 6.88
CA LEU A 91 14.34 -2.72 7.26
C LEU A 91 14.49 -2.33 8.73
N ALA A 92 13.61 -1.49 9.27
CA ALA A 92 13.59 -1.15 10.69
C ALA A 92 13.28 -2.38 11.56
N ALA A 93 12.29 -3.18 11.20
CA ALA A 93 11.95 -4.43 11.88
C ALA A 93 13.10 -5.45 11.81
N ALA A 94 13.71 -5.63 10.64
CA ALA A 94 14.85 -6.52 10.45
C ALA A 94 16.07 -6.06 11.25
N ARG A 95 16.36 -4.75 11.28
CA ARG A 95 17.40 -4.16 12.13
C ARG A 95 17.17 -4.51 13.59
N ASN A 96 15.96 -4.31 14.10
CA ASN A 96 15.62 -4.61 15.49
C ASN A 96 15.83 -6.10 15.81
N ALA A 97 15.38 -7.00 14.92
CA ALA A 97 15.57 -8.44 15.10
C ALA A 97 17.05 -8.86 15.08
N VAL A 98 17.84 -8.34 14.15
CA VAL A 98 19.28 -8.64 14.04
C VAL A 98 20.05 -8.12 15.26
N LEU A 99 19.80 -6.90 15.70
CA LEU A 99 20.48 -6.33 16.87
C LEU A 99 20.10 -7.05 18.17
N ALA A 100 18.81 -7.38 18.34
CA ALA A 100 18.36 -8.18 19.48
C ALA A 100 19.06 -9.54 19.54
N SER A 101 19.33 -10.17 18.39
CA SER A 101 20.01 -11.47 18.34
C SER A 101 21.45 -11.46 18.87
N VAL A 102 22.10 -10.28 18.93
CA VAL A 102 23.44 -10.09 19.50
C VAL A 102 23.40 -9.37 20.86
N GLY A 103 22.22 -9.25 21.47
CA GLY A 103 22.04 -8.65 22.80
C GLY A 103 22.04 -7.11 22.81
N TRP A 104 21.85 -6.46 21.67
CA TRP A 104 21.73 -5.01 21.58
C TRP A 104 20.26 -4.57 21.51
N ASP A 105 19.81 -3.78 22.48
CA ASP A 105 18.51 -3.08 22.47
C ASP A 105 18.62 -1.67 21.86
N VAL A 106 18.22 -1.54 20.59
CA VAL A 106 18.31 -0.29 19.81
C VAL A 106 17.29 0.79 20.21
N GLU A 107 16.28 0.45 21.01
CA GLU A 107 15.29 1.45 21.48
C GLU A 107 15.71 2.10 22.80
N ARG A 108 16.74 1.55 23.47
CA ARG A 108 17.29 2.08 24.73
C ARG A 108 18.54 2.93 24.57
N ASP A 109 19.33 2.66 23.52
CA ASP A 109 20.60 3.33 23.22
C ASP A 109 20.44 4.43 22.17
#